data_AF-A0A7I8IFP9-F1
#
_entry.id   AF-A0A7I8IFP9-F1
#
_cell.length_a   1.000
_cell.length_b   1.000
_cell.length_c   1.000
_cell.angle_alpha   90.00
_cell.angle_beta   90.00
_cell.angle_gamma   90.00
#
_symmetry.space_group_name_H-M   'P 1'
#
loop_
_entity.id
_entity.type
_entity.pdbx_description
1 polymer ?
#
loop_
_entity_poly.entity_id
_entity_poly.type
_entity_poly.pdbx_seq_one_letter_code
_entity_poly.pdbx_strand_id
1 'polypeptide(L)'
;MRGNVWLEDNLKQQRHQPLGTLNSTNLSIGGSSSSLPPIRVSEDISRFRYTNPTGHPSGLRIARIVAETFRLGLYSDARWFFLCDDDTIVSPDNLVAVLSKYDWREMVYVGGPSESHSANTYFSHGMAFGGGGIALSFPLAEALTDMLDECLDRYPKLYGSDDRLHACISELGVPLSRERGFHQWDVRGNAHGLLAAHPISPFISIHHVEAVDSFYPGLSHLESLELFSKAMKINPSSFLQRSICYERRKKLTFSVSLGYVVQVFPYVVLPRDLERSELTYIAWNNLGNRNEFDFDTRDSYQPLCKKPILFFLDDVWKNGSVTGGSYLRARGKDDFKRKVPRRLCSKISHASDDLLTLMVGQCEKGVLGLLLILCSFRQHVASSVDSHL
;
A
#
# COMPACT_ATOMS: atom_id res chain seq x y z
N MET A 1 -7.24 12.82 -10.04
CA MET A 1 -5.83 12.99 -10.45
C MET A 1 -5.77 13.12 -11.96
N ARG A 2 -4.81 13.91 -12.47
CA ARG A 2 -4.45 14.02 -13.89
C ARG A 2 -2.96 13.71 -13.98
N GLY A 3 -2.50 13.09 -15.06
CA GLY A 3 -1.09 12.73 -15.16
C GLY A 3 -0.69 12.19 -16.53
N ASN A 4 0.53 11.67 -16.60
CA ASN A 4 1.12 11.02 -17.77
C ASN A 4 1.71 9.67 -17.32
N VAL A 5 1.83 8.72 -18.25
CA VAL A 5 2.70 7.55 -18.09
C VAL A 5 4.02 7.88 -18.77
N TRP A 6 5.13 7.74 -18.04
CA TRP A 6 6.47 8.05 -18.55
C TRP A 6 7.23 6.78 -18.87
N LEU A 7 7.79 6.73 -20.06
CA LEU A 7 8.60 5.61 -20.54
C LEU A 7 10.05 6.03 -20.74
N GLU A 8 10.96 5.08 -20.56
CA GLU A 8 12.39 5.28 -20.81
C GLU A 8 12.73 5.36 -22.30
N ASP A 9 11.95 4.67 -23.15
CA ASP A 9 12.11 4.64 -24.60
C ASP A 9 10.73 4.51 -25.26
N ASN A 10 10.68 4.78 -26.56
CA ASN A 10 9.49 4.53 -27.37
C ASN A 10 9.13 3.04 -27.33
N LEU A 11 7.84 2.75 -27.14
CA LEU A 11 7.32 1.42 -27.47
C LEU A 11 7.62 1.18 -28.95
N LYS A 12 8.60 0.30 -29.25
CA LYS A 12 8.75 -0.23 -30.61
C LYS A 12 7.39 -0.79 -30.97
N GLN A 13 6.71 -0.20 -31.96
CA GLN A 13 5.51 -0.81 -32.55
C GLN A 13 5.87 -2.26 -32.85
N GLN A 14 5.33 -3.20 -32.08
CA GLN A 14 5.44 -4.60 -32.43
C GLN A 14 4.73 -4.73 -33.77
N ARG A 15 5.51 -4.85 -34.84
CA ARG A 15 5.02 -5.19 -36.17
C ARG A 15 4.15 -6.43 -36.02
N HIS A 16 2.91 -6.31 -36.47
CA HIS A 16 1.94 -7.38 -36.64
C HIS A 16 2.61 -8.74 -36.92
N GLN A 17 2.46 -9.69 -36.00
CA GLN A 17 2.33 -11.08 -36.38
C GLN A 17 0.83 -11.34 -36.62
N PRO A 18 0.41 -11.80 -37.82
CA PRO A 18 -0.97 -12.18 -38.03
C PRO A 18 -1.20 -13.52 -37.32
N LEU A 19 -1.80 -13.48 -36.13
CA LEU A 19 -2.37 -14.69 -35.55
C LEU A 19 -3.70 -14.96 -36.26
N GLY A 20 -3.74 -16.06 -37.00
CA GLY A 20 -4.90 -16.50 -37.76
C GLY A 20 -6.14 -16.67 -36.88
N THR A 21 -7.25 -16.12 -37.38
CA THR A 21 -8.65 -16.56 -37.20
C THR A 21 -8.98 -17.32 -35.92
N LEU A 22 -9.51 -16.60 -34.93
CA LEU A 22 -10.53 -17.12 -34.02
C LEU A 22 -11.69 -16.11 -33.95
N ASN A 23 -12.88 -16.65 -34.15
CA ASN A 23 -14.12 -15.97 -34.51
C ASN A 23 -14.50 -14.79 -33.60
N SER A 24 -14.89 -13.70 -34.27
CA SER A 24 -15.65 -12.59 -33.73
C SER A 24 -17.00 -13.06 -33.19
N THR A 25 -17.11 -13.18 -31.87
CA THR A 25 -18.38 -13.07 -31.15
C THR A 25 -18.36 -11.78 -30.34
N ASN A 26 -19.39 -10.97 -30.56
CA ASN A 26 -19.64 -9.69 -29.93
C ASN A 26 -19.49 -9.74 -28.40
N LEU A 27 -18.49 -9.05 -27.86
CA LEU A 27 -18.56 -8.47 -26.52
C LEU A 27 -18.70 -6.96 -26.69
N SER A 28 -19.95 -6.50 -26.80
CA SER A 28 -20.31 -5.11 -26.63
C SER A 28 -20.06 -4.71 -25.17
N ILE A 29 -18.83 -4.31 -24.86
CA ILE A 29 -18.54 -3.55 -23.64
C ILE A 29 -19.02 -2.11 -23.91
N GLY A 30 -20.32 -1.91 -23.73
CA GLY A 30 -20.92 -0.60 -23.57
C GLY A 30 -20.50 -0.06 -22.20
N GLY A 31 -19.39 0.68 -22.17
CA GLY A 31 -18.92 1.42 -21.02
C GLY A 31 -17.89 2.44 -21.51
N SER A 32 -18.17 3.72 -21.30
CA SER A 32 -17.36 4.87 -21.73
C SER A 32 -15.87 4.60 -21.60
N SER A 33 -15.11 4.77 -22.69
CA SER A 33 -13.65 4.78 -22.66
C SER A 33 -13.15 5.88 -21.74
N SER A 34 -12.92 5.56 -20.46
CA SER A 34 -12.10 6.39 -19.60
C SER A 34 -10.70 6.36 -20.21
N SER A 35 -10.34 7.41 -20.94
CA SER A 35 -9.05 7.50 -21.63
C SER A 35 -7.91 7.30 -20.63
N LEU A 36 -7.06 6.32 -20.86
CA LEU A 36 -5.80 6.16 -20.12
C LEU A 36 -5.00 7.46 -20.18
N PRO A 37 -4.16 7.76 -19.16
CA PRO A 37 -3.28 8.93 -19.21
C PRO A 37 -2.40 8.92 -20.47
N PRO A 38 -2.08 10.09 -21.05
CA PRO A 38 -1.16 10.18 -22.18
C PRO A 38 0.21 9.59 -21.84
N ILE A 39 0.81 8.91 -22.82
CA ILE A 39 2.17 8.37 -22.72
C ILE A 39 3.18 9.46 -23.13
N ARG A 40 4.28 9.54 -22.39
CA ARG A 40 5.42 10.43 -22.63
C ARG A 40 6.72 9.61 -22.60
N VAL A 41 7.74 10.10 -23.30
CA VAL A 41 9.09 9.55 -23.26
C VAL A 41 10.00 10.64 -22.72
N SER A 42 10.82 10.31 -21.73
CA SER A 42 11.73 11.29 -21.12
C SER A 42 12.79 11.77 -22.13
N GLU A 43 13.26 13.01 -22.00
CA GLU A 43 14.24 13.60 -22.93
C GLU A 43 15.60 12.87 -22.93
N ASP A 44 16.48 13.24 -23.86
CA ASP A 44 17.81 12.66 -23.96
C ASP A 44 18.68 12.95 -22.72
N ILE A 45 19.42 11.92 -22.27
CA ILE A 45 20.29 11.98 -21.10
C ILE A 45 21.78 11.84 -21.45
N SER A 46 22.16 11.89 -22.73
CA SER A 46 23.54 11.63 -23.17
C SER A 46 24.57 12.59 -22.57
N ARG A 47 24.14 13.80 -22.17
CA ARG A 47 24.99 14.81 -21.53
C ARG A 47 25.38 14.46 -20.09
N PHE A 48 24.60 13.63 -19.40
CA PHE A 48 24.83 13.33 -17.99
C PHE A 48 25.87 12.24 -17.83
N ARG A 49 26.78 12.45 -16.88
CA ARG A 49 27.74 11.42 -16.51
C ARG A 49 27.09 10.41 -15.57
N TYR A 50 27.24 9.11 -15.89
CA TYR A 50 26.79 8.01 -15.04
C TYR A 50 27.95 7.06 -14.74
N THR A 51 28.20 6.77 -13.46
CA THR A 51 29.38 6.01 -12.99
C THR A 51 29.08 4.95 -11.94
N ASN A 52 27.81 4.79 -11.54
CA ASN A 52 27.45 3.74 -10.59
C ASN A 52 27.61 2.35 -11.27
N PRO A 53 28.31 1.40 -10.64
CA PRO A 53 28.64 0.12 -11.28
C PRO A 53 27.48 -0.87 -11.32
N THR A 54 26.43 -0.69 -10.52
CA THR A 54 25.35 -1.68 -10.33
C THR A 54 23.97 -1.17 -10.73
N GLY A 55 23.76 0.14 -10.83
CA GLY A 55 22.49 0.71 -11.30
C GLY A 55 22.43 0.87 -12.82
N HIS A 56 21.34 1.48 -13.29
CA HIS A 56 21.11 1.74 -14.71
C HIS A 56 20.97 3.26 -15.01
N PRO A 57 21.49 3.77 -16.15
CA PRO A 57 21.36 5.18 -16.52
C PRO A 57 19.93 5.70 -16.61
N SER A 58 18.94 4.83 -16.76
CA SER A 58 17.54 5.25 -16.77
C SER A 58 17.05 5.88 -15.48
N GLY A 59 17.74 5.66 -14.35
CA GLY A 59 17.48 6.42 -13.12
C GLY A 59 17.63 7.95 -13.31
N LEU A 60 18.45 8.41 -14.26
CA LEU A 60 18.52 9.83 -14.63
C LEU A 60 17.24 10.29 -15.33
N ARG A 61 16.65 9.46 -16.20
CA ARG A 61 15.39 9.76 -16.88
C ARG A 61 14.25 9.86 -15.88
N ILE A 62 14.13 8.86 -15.00
CA ILE A 62 13.07 8.80 -14.00
C ILE A 62 13.19 9.97 -13.01
N ALA A 63 14.39 10.33 -12.56
CA ALA A 63 14.59 11.50 -11.69
C ALA A 63 14.12 12.82 -12.33
N ARG A 64 14.19 12.93 -13.67
CA ARG A 64 13.78 14.13 -14.42
C ARG A 64 12.27 14.21 -14.67
N ILE A 65 11.50 13.15 -14.44
CA ILE A 65 10.06 13.11 -14.73
C ILE A 65 9.29 14.26 -14.07
N VAL A 66 9.61 14.64 -12.82
CA VAL A 66 8.93 15.75 -12.16
C VAL A 66 9.17 17.07 -12.90
N ALA A 67 10.43 17.35 -13.25
CA ALA A 67 10.81 18.58 -13.94
C ALA A 67 10.23 18.62 -15.36
N GLU A 68 10.30 17.50 -16.08
CA GLU A 68 9.72 17.37 -17.41
C GLU A 68 8.19 17.53 -17.36
N THR A 69 7.52 16.94 -16.37
CA THR A 69 6.07 17.10 -16.16
C THR A 69 5.71 18.56 -15.85
N PHE A 70 6.51 19.24 -15.03
CA PHE A 70 6.30 20.66 -14.69
C PHE A 70 6.43 21.54 -15.94
N ARG A 71 7.49 21.35 -16.74
CA ARG A 71 7.76 22.12 -17.98
C ARG A 71 6.69 21.95 -19.05
N LEU A 72 5.90 20.88 -19.04
CA LEU A 72 4.77 20.74 -19.95
C LEU A 72 3.72 21.86 -19.78
N GLY A 73 3.66 22.52 -18.62
CA GLY A 73 2.72 23.62 -18.35
C GLY A 73 1.24 23.20 -18.33
N LEU A 74 0.95 21.90 -18.43
CA LEU A 74 -0.41 21.34 -18.49
C LEU A 74 -1.14 21.36 -17.14
N TYR A 75 -0.40 21.58 -16.05
CA TYR A 75 -0.87 21.41 -14.68
C TYR A 75 -0.60 22.67 -13.83
N SER A 76 -0.77 23.86 -14.41
CA SER A 76 -0.56 25.14 -13.73
C SER A 76 -1.51 25.37 -12.54
N ASP A 77 -2.61 24.62 -12.47
CA ASP A 77 -3.57 24.62 -11.36
C ASP A 77 -3.31 23.50 -10.33
N ALA A 78 -2.25 22.69 -10.50
CA ALA A 78 -1.92 21.64 -9.57
C ALA A 78 -1.31 22.21 -8.27
N ARG A 79 -1.60 21.55 -7.16
CA ARG A 79 -1.01 21.85 -5.84
C ARG A 79 0.13 20.92 -5.47
N TRP A 80 0.07 19.71 -6.01
CA TRP A 80 0.98 18.60 -5.71
C TRP A 80 1.29 17.84 -6.99
N PHE A 81 2.55 17.43 -7.13
CA PHE A 81 3.01 16.43 -8.08
C PHE A 81 3.22 15.13 -7.32
N PHE A 82 2.67 14.03 -7.83
CA PHE A 82 2.84 12.71 -7.24
C PHE A 82 3.47 11.78 -8.27
N LEU A 83 4.58 11.14 -7.87
CA LEU A 83 5.33 10.16 -8.66
C LEU A 83 5.12 8.79 -8.03
N CYS A 84 4.93 7.75 -8.84
CA CYS A 84 4.90 6.36 -8.42
C CYS A 84 5.26 5.43 -9.58
N ASP A 85 5.67 4.21 -9.25
CA ASP A 85 5.96 3.17 -10.23
C ASP A 85 4.68 2.50 -10.76
N ASP A 86 4.78 1.80 -11.89
CA ASP A 86 3.64 1.22 -12.61
C ASP A 86 3.06 -0.07 -11.98
N ASP A 87 3.76 -0.62 -11.01
CA ASP A 87 3.39 -1.76 -10.15
C ASP A 87 2.92 -1.32 -8.75
N THR A 88 2.65 -0.03 -8.56
CA THR A 88 2.20 0.54 -7.28
C THR A 88 0.68 0.70 -7.23
N ILE A 89 0.05 0.20 -6.16
CA ILE A 89 -1.36 0.47 -5.86
C ILE A 89 -1.45 1.65 -4.93
N VAL A 90 -2.24 2.66 -5.30
CA VAL A 90 -2.41 3.90 -4.53
C VAL A 90 -3.87 4.07 -4.11
N SER A 91 -4.11 4.67 -2.95
CA SER A 91 -5.39 5.19 -2.46
C SER A 91 -5.50 6.70 -2.72
N PRO A 92 -6.15 7.13 -3.81
CA PRO A 92 -6.30 8.55 -4.14
C PRO A 92 -6.91 9.39 -3.03
N ASP A 93 -7.97 8.88 -2.40
CA ASP A 93 -8.73 9.62 -1.41
C ASP A 93 -7.90 9.86 -0.14
N ASN A 94 -7.17 8.82 0.32
CA ASN A 94 -6.29 8.96 1.47
C ASN A 94 -5.06 9.83 1.14
N LEU A 95 -4.50 9.74 -0.07
CA LEU A 95 -3.41 10.60 -0.51
C LEU A 95 -3.82 12.07 -0.41
N VAL A 96 -4.96 12.46 -0.99
CA VAL A 96 -5.46 13.83 -0.92
C VAL A 96 -5.75 14.25 0.52
N ALA A 97 -6.35 13.37 1.33
CA ALA A 97 -6.61 13.66 2.73
C ALA A 97 -5.32 13.91 3.52
N VAL A 98 -4.27 13.10 3.32
CA VAL A 98 -2.98 13.26 3.98
C VAL A 98 -2.26 14.52 3.53
N LEU A 99 -2.24 14.80 2.22
CA LEU A 99 -1.60 16.00 1.68
C LEU A 99 -2.30 17.30 2.13
N SER A 100 -3.58 17.23 2.52
CA SER A 100 -4.30 18.40 3.04
C SER A 100 -3.81 18.91 4.40
N LYS A 101 -2.99 18.11 5.11
CA LYS A 101 -2.32 18.51 6.36
C LYS A 101 -1.22 19.56 6.16
N TYR A 102 -0.70 19.66 4.94
CA TYR A 102 0.45 20.49 4.62
C TYR A 102 0.03 21.76 3.86
N ASP A 103 0.69 22.88 4.14
CA ASP A 103 0.55 24.06 3.29
C ASP A 103 1.27 23.83 1.96
N TRP A 104 0.50 23.53 0.92
CA TRP A 104 1.02 23.25 -0.42
C TRP A 104 1.72 24.46 -1.08
N ARG A 105 1.60 25.66 -0.49
CA ARG A 105 2.28 26.89 -0.94
C ARG A 105 3.72 26.99 -0.44
N GLU A 106 4.11 26.12 0.47
CA GLU A 106 5.50 25.97 0.94
C GLU A 106 6.20 24.84 0.16
N MET A 107 7.53 24.77 0.24
CA MET A 107 8.28 23.63 -0.31
C MET A 107 8.15 22.42 0.61
N VAL A 108 7.34 21.44 0.21
CA VAL A 108 7.05 20.24 0.99
C VAL A 108 7.33 18.98 0.17
N TYR A 109 8.09 18.06 0.78
CA TYR A 109 8.43 16.73 0.29
C TYR A 109 7.81 15.68 1.21
N VAL A 110 6.90 14.85 0.69
CA VAL A 110 6.14 13.84 1.45
C VAL A 110 6.32 12.45 0.85
N GLY A 111 6.49 11.44 1.70
CA GLY A 111 6.55 10.03 1.30
C GLY A 111 6.98 9.13 2.47
N GLY A 112 7.52 7.96 2.15
CA GLY A 112 7.96 6.97 3.15
C GLY A 112 9.30 6.32 2.80
N PRO A 113 10.15 6.00 3.81
CA PRO A 113 11.32 5.16 3.62
C PRO A 113 10.91 3.70 3.35
N SER A 114 11.87 2.84 3.02
CA SER A 114 11.64 1.41 2.85
C SER A 114 11.36 0.71 4.19
N GLU A 115 10.57 -0.35 4.14
CA GLU A 115 10.45 -1.33 5.22
C GLU A 115 11.79 -1.99 5.57
N SER A 116 12.72 -2.05 4.61
CA SER A 116 14.05 -2.64 4.75
C SER A 116 15.04 -1.67 5.39
N HIS A 117 15.59 -2.10 6.53
CA HIS A 117 16.68 -1.42 7.23
C HIS A 117 17.94 -1.31 6.37
N SER A 118 18.29 -2.35 5.62
CA SER A 118 19.48 -2.33 4.76
C SER A 118 19.32 -1.37 3.58
N ALA A 119 18.12 -1.31 2.98
CA ALA A 119 17.81 -0.32 1.94
C ALA A 119 17.94 1.12 2.50
N ASN A 120 17.34 1.39 3.66
CA ASN A 120 17.42 2.73 4.27
C ASN A 120 18.85 3.11 4.69
N THR A 121 19.66 2.14 5.13
CA THR A 121 21.07 2.36 5.47
C THR A 121 21.92 2.66 4.23
N TYR A 122 21.63 1.98 3.12
CA TYR A 122 22.37 2.18 1.87
C TYR A 122 21.99 3.48 1.16
N PHE A 123 20.70 3.80 1.10
CA PHE A 123 20.18 4.99 0.44
C PHE A 123 20.09 6.17 1.41
N SER A 124 19.04 6.22 2.22
CA SER A 124 18.86 7.20 3.30
C SER A 124 17.57 6.90 4.06
N HIS A 125 17.58 6.99 5.39
CA HIS A 125 16.34 7.02 6.17
C HIS A 125 15.55 8.32 5.90
N GLY A 126 16.15 9.35 5.32
CA GLY A 126 15.53 10.63 4.96
C GLY A 126 14.99 10.68 3.53
N MET A 127 15.02 9.57 2.78
CA MET A 127 14.52 9.47 1.41
C MET A 127 13.12 8.86 1.38
N ALA A 128 12.22 9.42 0.58
CA ALA A 128 11.05 8.70 0.13
C ALA A 128 11.44 7.84 -1.08
N PHE A 129 11.03 6.58 -1.05
CA PHE A 129 11.27 5.67 -2.17
C PHE A 129 10.14 5.79 -3.19
N GLY A 130 10.50 5.78 -4.48
CA GLY A 130 9.64 6.09 -5.62
C GLY A 130 8.50 5.11 -5.80
N GLY A 131 8.76 3.81 -5.60
CA GLY A 131 7.74 2.76 -5.59
C GLY A 131 6.69 3.00 -4.50
N GLY A 132 7.12 3.37 -3.29
CA GLY A 132 6.21 3.79 -2.23
C GLY A 132 5.44 5.08 -2.54
N GLY A 133 5.90 5.87 -3.52
CA GLY A 133 5.29 7.11 -3.96
C GLY A 133 5.92 8.34 -3.33
N ILE A 134 6.11 9.37 -4.15
CA ILE A 134 6.72 10.65 -3.77
C ILE A 134 5.75 11.78 -4.10
N ALA A 135 5.38 12.58 -3.10
CA ALA A 135 4.58 13.80 -3.31
C ALA A 135 5.43 15.06 -3.08
N LEU A 136 5.37 15.97 -4.04
CA LEU A 136 6.09 17.24 -4.05
C LEU A 136 5.08 18.37 -4.20
N SER A 137 5.12 19.34 -3.30
CA SER A 137 4.33 20.58 -3.44
C SER A 137 4.70 21.32 -4.73
N PHE A 138 3.79 22.12 -5.26
CA PHE A 138 4.04 22.91 -6.48
C PHE A 138 5.33 23.76 -6.41
N PRO A 139 5.60 24.56 -5.35
CA PRO A 139 6.82 25.37 -5.28
C PRO A 139 8.10 24.53 -5.23
N LEU A 140 8.07 23.36 -4.59
CA LEU A 140 9.21 22.45 -4.59
C LEU A 140 9.47 21.88 -6.00
N ALA A 141 8.42 21.50 -6.74
CA ALA A 141 8.56 21.02 -8.11
C ALA A 141 9.11 22.11 -9.04
N GLU A 142 8.69 23.36 -8.87
CA GLU A 142 9.23 24.52 -9.58
C GLU A 142 10.72 24.72 -9.28
N ALA A 143 11.09 24.84 -7.99
CA ALA A 143 12.47 25.03 -7.58
C ALA A 143 13.39 23.88 -8.04
N LEU A 144 12.92 22.63 -7.96
CA LEU A 144 13.64 21.49 -8.50
C LEU A 144 13.83 21.61 -10.01
N THR A 145 12.81 22.02 -10.77
CA THR A 145 12.88 22.14 -12.23
C THR A 145 14.03 23.03 -12.69
N ASP A 146 14.30 24.09 -11.94
CA ASP A 146 15.34 25.08 -12.24
C ASP A 146 16.77 24.57 -12.00
N MET A 147 16.96 23.67 -11.03
CA MET A 147 18.31 23.22 -10.62
C MET A 147 18.61 21.73 -10.86
N LEU A 148 17.60 20.90 -11.13
CA LEU A 148 17.71 19.44 -11.16
C LEU A 148 18.81 18.98 -12.11
N ASP A 149 18.83 19.57 -13.29
CA ASP A 149 19.75 19.23 -14.37
C ASP A 149 21.23 19.50 -14.00
N GLU A 150 21.52 20.51 -13.18
CA GLU A 150 22.88 20.75 -12.64
C GLU A 150 23.18 19.87 -11.42
N CYS A 151 22.17 19.61 -10.60
CA CYS A 151 22.28 18.72 -9.46
C CYS A 151 22.65 17.29 -9.89
N LEU A 152 21.99 16.76 -10.91
CA LEU A 152 22.27 15.41 -11.43
C LEU A 152 23.74 15.25 -11.88
N ASP A 153 24.36 16.31 -12.41
CA ASP A 153 25.78 16.30 -12.80
C ASP A 153 26.73 16.22 -11.59
N ARG A 154 26.31 16.69 -10.42
CA ARG A 154 27.08 16.56 -9.16
C ARG A 154 27.03 15.14 -8.57
N TYR A 155 26.03 14.35 -8.94
CA TYR A 155 25.76 13.03 -8.36
C TYR A 155 25.85 11.86 -9.37
N PRO A 156 26.96 11.71 -10.13
CA PRO A 156 27.08 10.66 -11.15
C PRO A 156 27.22 9.24 -10.56
N LYS A 157 27.43 9.12 -9.25
CA LYS A 157 27.66 7.84 -8.54
C LYS A 157 26.42 7.27 -7.87
N LEU A 158 25.34 8.05 -7.74
CA LEU A 158 24.11 7.59 -7.09
C LEU A 158 23.48 6.47 -7.90
N TYR A 159 22.70 5.61 -7.24
CA TYR A 159 22.22 4.38 -7.85
C TYR A 159 20.99 4.63 -8.74
N GLY A 160 19.87 5.05 -8.14
CA GLY A 160 18.57 5.14 -8.80
C GLY A 160 18.09 6.58 -8.99
N SER A 161 16.83 6.71 -9.40
CA SER A 161 16.13 8.00 -9.49
C SER A 161 15.89 8.63 -8.14
N ASP A 162 15.44 7.84 -7.17
CA ASP A 162 14.94 8.35 -5.90
C ASP A 162 16.09 8.88 -5.05
N ASP A 163 17.22 8.19 -5.09
CA ASP A 163 18.50 8.59 -4.48
C ASP A 163 18.94 9.97 -5.02
N ARG A 164 18.83 10.18 -6.33
CA ARG A 164 19.15 11.46 -6.98
C ARG A 164 18.15 12.55 -6.64
N LEU A 165 16.86 12.24 -6.72
CA LEU A 165 15.80 13.18 -6.41
C LEU A 165 15.91 13.64 -4.95
N HIS A 166 16.16 12.72 -4.03
CA HIS A 166 16.43 13.01 -2.62
C HIS A 166 17.67 13.90 -2.44
N ALA A 167 18.77 13.61 -3.13
CA ALA A 167 19.97 14.44 -3.07
C ALA A 167 19.69 15.89 -3.53
N CYS A 168 18.96 16.07 -4.64
CA CYS A 168 18.61 17.40 -5.15
C CYS A 168 17.62 18.15 -4.25
N ILE A 169 16.62 17.47 -3.69
CA ILE A 169 15.72 18.05 -2.70
C ILE A 169 16.49 18.47 -1.43
N SER A 170 17.52 17.70 -1.06
CA SER A 170 18.37 18.02 0.09
C SER A 170 19.24 19.24 -0.14
N GLU A 171 19.71 19.50 -1.37
CA GLU A 171 20.39 20.75 -1.72
C GLU A 171 19.49 21.99 -1.58
N LEU A 172 18.18 21.83 -1.80
CA LEU A 172 17.17 22.86 -1.51
C LEU A 172 16.87 23.00 -0.01
N GLY A 173 17.45 22.17 0.84
CA GLY A 173 17.25 22.19 2.29
C GLY A 173 15.89 21.69 2.76
N VAL A 174 15.16 20.94 1.92
CA VAL A 174 13.80 20.46 2.23
C VAL A 174 13.85 19.04 2.79
N PRO A 175 13.47 18.81 4.06
CA PRO A 175 13.49 17.48 4.65
C PRO A 175 12.27 16.66 4.23
N LEU A 176 12.40 15.33 4.33
CA LEU A 176 11.28 14.41 4.16
C LEU A 176 10.25 14.55 5.30
N SER A 177 9.02 14.86 4.93
CA SER A 177 7.84 14.70 5.79
C SER A 177 7.34 13.26 5.68
N ARG A 178 7.67 12.45 6.70
CA ARG A 178 7.38 11.01 6.70
C ARG A 178 5.91 10.71 6.98
N GLU A 179 5.27 9.97 6.09
CA GLU A 179 3.91 9.47 6.24
C GLU A 179 3.88 7.94 6.24
N ARG A 180 3.35 7.35 7.32
CA ARG A 180 3.42 5.90 7.58
C ARG A 180 2.56 5.01 6.67
N GLY A 181 1.76 5.61 5.80
CA GLY A 181 0.91 4.89 4.85
C GLY A 181 1.54 4.73 3.47
N PHE A 182 2.71 5.33 3.23
CA PHE A 182 3.48 5.13 2.00
C PHE A 182 4.41 3.94 2.22
N HIS A 183 4.29 2.93 1.37
CA HIS A 183 5.07 1.71 1.51
C HIS A 183 5.82 1.36 0.23
N GLN A 184 7.15 1.45 0.27
CA GLN A 184 8.01 0.86 -0.75
C GLN A 184 7.82 -0.65 -0.84
N TRP A 185 7.45 -1.27 0.27
CA TRP A 185 7.04 -2.65 0.35
C TRP A 185 8.13 -3.62 -0.16
N ASP A 186 9.39 -3.35 0.21
CA ASP A 186 10.59 -4.15 -0.12
C ASP A 186 10.60 -5.50 0.65
N VAL A 187 9.54 -6.27 0.47
CA VAL A 187 9.30 -7.56 1.09
C VAL A 187 8.89 -8.59 0.04
N ARG A 188 9.09 -9.86 0.36
CA ARG A 188 8.71 -10.99 -0.51
C ARG A 188 7.92 -12.03 0.26
N GLY A 189 7.14 -12.82 -0.49
CA GLY A 189 6.35 -13.91 0.04
C GLY A 189 5.11 -13.41 0.78
N ASN A 190 4.82 -13.96 1.96
CA ASN A 190 3.54 -13.74 2.61
C ASN A 190 3.49 -12.41 3.38
N ALA A 191 2.85 -11.39 2.80
CA ALA A 191 2.68 -10.06 3.39
C ALA A 191 1.68 -9.98 4.58
N HIS A 192 1.16 -11.11 5.07
CA HIS A 192 0.11 -11.15 6.09
C HIS A 192 0.44 -10.36 7.35
N GLY A 193 1.65 -10.46 7.88
CA GLY A 193 2.05 -9.74 9.09
C GLY A 193 1.90 -8.22 8.95
N LEU A 194 2.31 -7.66 7.81
CA LEU A 194 2.21 -6.23 7.52
C LEU A 194 0.75 -5.79 7.36
N LEU A 195 -0.01 -6.50 6.52
CA LEU A 195 -1.41 -6.16 6.26
C LEU A 195 -2.31 -6.34 7.49
N ALA A 196 -2.04 -7.33 8.33
CA ALA A 196 -2.80 -7.58 9.56
C ALA A 196 -2.44 -6.59 10.68
N ALA A 197 -1.21 -6.07 10.67
CA ALA A 197 -0.69 -5.20 11.72
C ALA A 197 -0.42 -3.77 11.26
N HIS A 198 -0.97 -3.35 10.12
CA HIS A 198 -0.77 -2.04 9.52
C HIS A 198 -0.90 -0.92 10.59
N PRO A 199 -0.01 0.09 10.58
CA PRO A 199 -0.07 1.19 11.54
C PRO A 199 -1.43 1.89 11.55
N ILE A 200 -1.75 2.56 12.66
CA ILE A 200 -2.93 3.43 12.74
C ILE A 200 -2.61 4.74 11.99
N SER A 201 -2.65 4.67 10.67
CA SER A 201 -2.45 5.77 9.72
C SER A 201 -3.22 5.48 8.45
N PRO A 202 -3.70 6.48 7.69
CA PRO A 202 -4.34 6.24 6.40
C PRO A 202 -3.42 5.43 5.49
N PHE A 203 -3.92 4.35 4.90
CA PHE A 203 -3.21 3.58 3.88
C PHE A 203 -3.07 4.42 2.61
N ILE A 204 -1.86 4.61 2.08
CA ILE A 204 -1.64 5.42 0.87
C ILE A 204 -1.23 4.54 -0.30
N SER A 205 -0.22 3.70 -0.15
CA SER A 205 0.34 2.96 -1.27
C SER A 205 1.08 1.71 -0.83
N ILE A 206 1.10 0.71 -1.71
CA ILE A 206 1.99 -0.47 -1.64
C ILE A 206 2.57 -0.73 -3.02
N HIS A 207 3.83 -1.14 -3.03
CA HIS A 207 4.61 -1.40 -4.23
C HIS A 207 5.05 -2.87 -4.33
N HIS A 208 5.62 -3.25 -5.47
CA HIS A 208 6.03 -4.63 -5.78
C HIS A 208 4.97 -5.69 -5.43
N VAL A 209 3.72 -5.43 -5.79
CA VAL A 209 2.58 -6.30 -5.44
C VAL A 209 2.67 -7.69 -6.09
N GLU A 210 3.51 -7.84 -7.10
CA GLU A 210 3.87 -9.09 -7.78
C GLU A 210 4.94 -9.92 -7.06
N ALA A 211 5.70 -9.31 -6.12
CA ALA A 211 6.75 -9.99 -5.37
C ALA A 211 6.24 -10.69 -4.09
N VAL A 212 4.96 -10.49 -3.77
CA VAL A 212 4.28 -11.03 -2.58
C VAL A 212 3.16 -11.99 -2.97
N ASP A 213 2.86 -12.94 -2.09
CA ASP A 213 1.77 -13.91 -2.27
C ASP A 213 0.42 -13.19 -2.40
N SER A 214 -0.57 -13.82 -3.05
CA SER A 214 -1.95 -13.32 -3.07
C SER A 214 -2.42 -13.01 -1.64
N PHE A 215 -2.94 -11.80 -1.42
CA PHE A 215 -3.38 -11.33 -0.11
C PHE A 215 -4.52 -12.20 0.47
N TYR A 216 -5.40 -12.71 -0.39
CA TYR A 216 -6.53 -13.54 0.01
C TYR A 216 -6.32 -15.00 -0.41
N PRO A 217 -6.40 -15.97 0.52
CA PRO A 217 -6.17 -17.37 0.19
C PRO A 217 -7.16 -17.92 -0.84
N GLY A 218 -6.63 -18.58 -1.88
CA GLY A 218 -7.43 -19.23 -2.93
C GLY A 218 -7.79 -18.34 -4.11
N LEU A 219 -7.46 -17.05 -4.07
CA LEU A 219 -7.56 -16.15 -5.22
C LEU A 219 -6.24 -16.09 -6.00
N SER A 220 -6.33 -15.88 -7.30
CA SER A 220 -5.16 -15.45 -8.10
C SER A 220 -4.67 -14.07 -7.67
N HIS A 221 -3.46 -13.67 -8.07
CA HIS A 221 -2.93 -12.34 -7.73
C HIS A 221 -3.88 -11.23 -8.20
N LEU A 222 -4.35 -11.30 -9.46
CA LEU A 222 -5.23 -10.27 -10.01
C LEU A 222 -6.55 -10.17 -9.25
N GLU A 223 -7.25 -11.28 -9.03
CA GLU A 223 -8.50 -11.31 -8.24
C GLU A 223 -8.27 -10.79 -6.81
N SER A 224 -7.11 -11.11 -6.23
CA SER A 224 -6.72 -10.62 -4.91
C SER A 224 -6.54 -9.10 -4.89
N LEU A 225 -5.88 -8.53 -5.90
CA LEU A 225 -5.70 -7.08 -6.02
C LEU A 225 -7.00 -6.35 -6.35
N GLU A 226 -7.91 -6.98 -7.11
CA GLU A 226 -9.24 -6.46 -7.36
C GLU A 226 -10.06 -6.35 -6.06
N LEU A 227 -10.08 -7.41 -5.24
CA LEU A 227 -10.76 -7.39 -3.93
C LEU A 227 -10.12 -6.37 -2.98
N PHE A 228 -8.78 -6.32 -2.94
CA PHE A 228 -8.04 -5.36 -2.12
C PHE A 228 -8.39 -3.92 -2.51
N SER A 229 -8.37 -3.62 -3.81
CA SER A 229 -8.74 -2.32 -4.36
C SER A 229 -10.21 -1.97 -4.15
N LYS A 230 -11.11 -2.96 -4.24
CA LYS A 230 -12.53 -2.79 -3.95
C LYS A 230 -12.75 -2.40 -2.49
N ALA A 231 -12.10 -3.09 -1.56
CA ALA A 231 -12.18 -2.79 -0.13
C ALA A 231 -11.63 -1.40 0.20
N MET A 232 -10.47 -1.06 -0.37
CA MET A 232 -9.86 0.26 -0.25
C MET A 232 -10.80 1.38 -0.73
N LYS A 233 -11.41 1.23 -1.91
CA LYS A 233 -12.30 2.25 -2.51
C LYS A 233 -13.60 2.47 -1.74
N ILE A 234 -14.15 1.43 -1.12
CA ILE A 234 -15.45 1.53 -0.43
C ILE A 234 -15.34 2.35 0.87
N ASN A 235 -14.24 2.18 1.61
CA ASN A 235 -13.98 2.93 2.84
C ASN A 235 -12.48 3.24 3.01
N PRO A 236 -11.95 4.23 2.28
CA PRO A 236 -10.51 4.51 2.24
C PRO A 236 -9.91 4.82 3.61
N SER A 237 -10.56 5.69 4.40
CA SER A 237 -10.03 6.15 5.69
C SER A 237 -9.88 5.04 6.73
N SER A 238 -10.74 4.01 6.64
CA SER A 238 -10.74 2.88 7.56
C SER A 238 -9.99 1.66 7.03
N PHE A 239 -9.55 1.68 5.77
CA PHE A 239 -8.90 0.54 5.14
C PHE A 239 -7.60 0.17 5.86
N LEU A 240 -7.41 -1.13 6.12
CA LEU A 240 -6.35 -1.73 6.94
C LEU A 240 -6.23 -1.19 8.37
N GLN A 241 -7.13 -0.32 8.83
CA GLN A 241 -7.13 0.11 10.22
C GLN A 241 -7.40 -1.08 11.12
N ARG A 242 -6.53 -1.26 12.12
CA ARG A 242 -6.65 -2.34 13.08
C ARG A 242 -7.57 -1.95 14.24
N SER A 243 -8.47 -2.86 14.58
CA SER A 243 -9.35 -2.78 15.76
C SER A 243 -9.18 -4.02 16.63
N ILE A 244 -9.07 -3.85 17.96
CA ILE A 244 -8.79 -4.95 18.92
C ILE A 244 -9.93 -5.06 19.93
N CYS A 245 -10.50 -6.25 20.07
CA CYS A 245 -11.64 -6.51 20.96
C CYS A 245 -11.44 -7.78 21.79
N TYR A 246 -11.94 -7.77 23.03
CA TYR A 246 -11.77 -8.86 23.98
C TYR A 246 -13.10 -9.48 24.38
N GLU A 247 -13.25 -10.78 24.17
CA GLU A 247 -14.37 -11.55 24.74
C GLU A 247 -13.95 -12.14 26.08
N ARG A 248 -14.34 -11.46 27.17
CA ARG A 248 -13.87 -11.75 28.52
C ARG A 248 -14.26 -13.15 29.00
N ARG A 249 -15.46 -13.65 28.68
CA ARG A 249 -15.94 -14.96 29.20
C ARG A 249 -15.16 -16.12 28.62
N LYS A 250 -14.81 -16.03 27.33
CA LYS A 250 -14.08 -17.07 26.61
C LYS A 250 -12.57 -16.79 26.53
N LYS A 251 -12.13 -15.66 27.10
CA LYS A 251 -10.75 -15.15 27.03
C LYS A 251 -10.25 -15.06 25.58
N LEU A 252 -11.08 -14.63 24.65
CA LEU A 252 -10.66 -14.49 23.24
C LEU A 252 -10.20 -13.07 22.96
N THR A 253 -9.26 -12.94 22.02
CA THR A 253 -8.92 -11.65 21.41
C THR A 253 -9.30 -11.68 19.94
N PHE A 254 -9.97 -10.63 19.50
CA PHE A 254 -10.26 -10.36 18.10
C PHE A 254 -9.37 -9.22 17.65
N SER A 255 -8.61 -9.43 16.59
CA SER A 255 -7.85 -8.38 15.91
C SER A 255 -8.39 -8.28 14.48
N VAL A 256 -8.98 -7.15 14.14
CA VAL A 256 -9.61 -6.91 12.84
C VAL A 256 -8.78 -5.90 12.07
N SER A 257 -8.22 -6.30 10.93
CA SER A 257 -7.70 -5.37 9.91
C SER A 257 -8.79 -5.21 8.84
N LEU A 258 -9.40 -4.03 8.82
CA LEU A 258 -10.58 -3.77 7.99
C LEU A 258 -10.27 -3.88 6.50
N GLY A 259 -11.07 -4.69 5.80
CA GLY A 259 -10.86 -4.96 4.39
C GLY A 259 -9.82 -6.05 4.12
N TYR A 260 -9.25 -6.68 5.15
CA TYR A 260 -8.24 -7.72 4.99
C TYR A 260 -8.52 -9.00 5.80
N VAL A 261 -8.38 -8.95 7.13
CA VAL A 261 -8.41 -10.17 7.97
C VAL A 261 -8.99 -9.92 9.35
N VAL A 262 -9.74 -10.90 9.86
CA VAL A 262 -10.12 -11.03 11.27
C VAL A 262 -9.33 -12.19 11.87
N GLN A 263 -8.54 -11.89 12.89
CA GLN A 263 -7.77 -12.88 13.66
C GLN A 263 -8.48 -13.14 14.99
N VAL A 264 -8.72 -14.41 15.30
CA VAL A 264 -9.35 -14.85 16.55
C VAL A 264 -8.36 -15.66 17.36
N PHE A 265 -7.84 -15.07 18.42
CA PHE A 265 -6.90 -15.71 19.34
C PHE A 265 -7.65 -16.42 20.47
N PRO A 266 -7.28 -17.67 20.81
CA PRO A 266 -7.90 -18.43 21.89
C PRO A 266 -7.43 -18.01 23.30
N TYR A 267 -6.88 -16.80 23.45
CA TYR A 267 -6.36 -16.22 24.69
C TYR A 267 -6.32 -14.68 24.57
N VAL A 268 -6.06 -14.00 25.69
CA VAL A 268 -5.86 -12.55 25.73
C VAL A 268 -4.48 -12.20 25.15
N VAL A 269 -4.45 -11.41 24.07
CA VAL A 269 -3.22 -10.86 23.47
C VAL A 269 -3.21 -9.36 23.70
N LEU A 270 -2.08 -8.83 24.18
CA LEU A 270 -1.98 -7.40 24.49
C LEU A 270 -1.86 -6.57 23.21
N PRO A 271 -2.34 -5.31 23.19
CA PRO A 271 -2.22 -4.44 22.02
C PRO A 271 -0.76 -4.25 21.57
N ARG A 272 0.17 -4.14 22.52
CA ARG A 272 1.62 -4.05 22.26
C ARG A 272 2.14 -5.24 21.43
N ASP A 273 1.57 -6.43 21.59
CA ASP A 273 1.98 -7.59 20.80
C ASP A 273 1.28 -7.61 19.44
N LEU A 274 0.02 -7.16 19.37
CA LEU A 274 -0.75 -7.07 18.13
C LEU A 274 -0.26 -5.97 17.21
N GLU A 275 0.36 -4.91 17.77
CA GLU A 275 1.02 -3.82 17.07
C GLU A 275 2.24 -4.25 16.26
N ARG A 276 2.92 -5.31 16.71
CA ARG A 276 4.11 -5.82 16.03
C ARG A 276 3.70 -6.70 14.86
N SER A 277 4.30 -6.43 13.71
CA SER A 277 4.09 -7.26 12.54
C SER A 277 4.63 -8.67 12.78
N GLU A 278 3.81 -9.69 12.50
CA GLU A 278 4.29 -11.07 12.48
C GLU A 278 5.29 -11.26 11.34
N LEU A 279 6.41 -11.92 11.58
CA LEU A 279 7.37 -12.26 10.54
C LEU A 279 6.83 -13.39 9.65
N THR A 280 6.02 -13.02 8.66
CA THR A 280 5.50 -13.93 7.62
C THR A 280 6.17 -13.73 6.26
N TYR A 281 6.99 -12.69 6.13
CA TYR A 281 7.67 -12.26 4.91
C TYR A 281 9.18 -12.22 5.13
N ILE A 282 9.93 -12.06 4.05
CA ILE A 282 11.37 -11.79 4.04
C ILE A 282 11.63 -10.46 3.34
N ALA A 283 12.75 -9.82 3.61
CA ALA A 283 13.12 -8.59 2.93
C ALA A 283 13.58 -8.83 1.49
N TRP A 284 13.68 -7.76 0.70
CA TRP A 284 14.12 -7.79 -0.69
C TRP A 284 15.53 -8.38 -0.89
N ASN A 285 16.40 -8.30 0.11
CA ASN A 285 17.72 -8.93 0.09
C ASN A 285 17.70 -10.42 0.51
N ASN A 286 16.52 -11.01 0.66
CA ASN A 286 16.24 -12.38 1.13
C ASN A 286 16.61 -12.67 2.59
N LEU A 287 16.84 -11.63 3.41
CA LEU A 287 17.01 -11.81 4.85
C LEU A 287 15.64 -11.81 5.55
N GLY A 288 15.44 -12.79 6.44
CA GLY A 288 14.19 -12.95 7.21
C GLY A 288 14.35 -12.71 8.71
N ASN A 289 15.41 -12.02 9.13
CA ASN A 289 15.66 -11.74 10.54
C ASN A 289 15.08 -10.38 10.94
N ARG A 290 14.73 -10.22 12.23
CA ARG A 290 14.05 -9.02 12.73
C ARG A 290 14.81 -7.70 12.54
N ASN A 291 16.14 -7.75 12.50
CA ASN A 291 16.98 -6.55 12.38
C ASN A 291 17.04 -6.00 10.96
N GLU A 292 16.50 -6.75 9.98
CA GLU A 292 16.40 -6.29 8.60
C GLU A 292 15.23 -5.32 8.40
N PHE A 293 14.32 -5.18 9.36
CA PHE A 293 13.12 -4.36 9.21
C PHE A 293 13.17 -3.12 10.09
N ASP A 294 12.85 -1.96 9.52
CA ASP A 294 12.90 -0.65 10.20
C ASP A 294 11.63 -0.34 11.02
N PHE A 295 10.99 -1.40 11.55
CA PHE A 295 9.78 -1.33 12.36
C PHE A 295 9.67 -2.56 13.28
N ASP A 296 8.77 -2.47 14.26
CA ASP A 296 8.63 -3.52 15.26
C ASP A 296 8.03 -4.81 14.68
N THR A 297 8.81 -5.90 14.78
CA THR A 297 8.41 -7.24 14.35
C THR A 297 8.28 -8.21 15.53
N ARG A 298 7.52 -9.29 15.33
CA ARG A 298 7.41 -10.41 16.27
C ARG A 298 7.50 -11.74 15.53
N ASP A 299 8.01 -12.76 16.22
CA ASP A 299 8.02 -14.10 15.65
C ASP A 299 6.61 -14.65 15.50
N SER A 300 6.47 -15.55 14.54
CA SER A 300 5.26 -16.32 14.32
C SER A 300 4.94 -17.22 15.51
N TYR A 301 3.66 -17.48 15.72
CA TYR A 301 3.21 -18.33 16.81
C TYR A 301 3.69 -19.77 16.64
N GLN A 302 4.72 -20.15 17.40
CA GLN A 302 5.33 -21.49 17.37
C GLN A 302 4.36 -22.59 17.86
N PRO A 303 3.66 -22.46 19.01
CA PRO A 303 2.72 -23.49 19.43
C PRO A 303 1.43 -23.42 18.60
N LEU A 304 1.00 -24.55 18.04
CA LEU A 304 -0.28 -24.66 17.33
C LEU A 304 -1.47 -24.11 18.14
N CYS A 305 -1.47 -24.34 19.46
CA CYS A 305 -2.51 -23.86 20.37
C CYS A 305 -2.56 -22.33 20.52
N LYS A 306 -1.51 -21.61 20.10
CA LYS A 306 -1.44 -20.15 20.15
C LYS A 306 -1.73 -19.48 18.81
N LYS A 307 -1.86 -20.24 17.72
CA LYS A 307 -2.16 -19.69 16.39
C LYS A 307 -3.58 -19.13 16.36
N PRO A 308 -3.79 -17.93 15.80
CA PRO A 308 -5.13 -17.40 15.61
C PRO A 308 -5.88 -18.20 14.55
N ILE A 309 -7.20 -18.23 14.67
CA ILE A 309 -8.08 -18.61 13.57
C ILE A 309 -8.22 -17.39 12.67
N LEU A 310 -7.86 -17.54 11.39
CA LEU A 310 -7.90 -16.46 10.40
C LEU A 310 -9.17 -16.53 9.56
N PHE A 311 -9.84 -15.37 9.43
CA PHE A 311 -10.93 -15.16 8.49
C PHE A 311 -10.54 -14.02 7.56
N PHE A 312 -10.35 -14.32 6.28
CA PHE A 312 -9.95 -13.34 5.26
C PHE A 312 -11.19 -12.74 4.60
N LEU A 313 -11.10 -11.50 4.15
CA LEU A 313 -12.18 -10.84 3.40
C LEU A 313 -12.55 -11.69 2.18
N ASP A 314 -13.85 -11.80 1.94
CA ASP A 314 -14.45 -12.52 0.82
C ASP A 314 -15.26 -11.55 -0.06
N ASP A 315 -16.06 -10.69 0.57
CA ASP A 315 -16.75 -9.62 -0.13
C ASP A 315 -16.95 -8.38 0.77
N VAL A 316 -17.16 -7.24 0.13
CA VAL A 316 -17.39 -5.93 0.75
C VAL A 316 -18.47 -5.18 -0.02
N TRP A 317 -19.37 -4.53 0.71
CA TRP A 317 -20.47 -3.75 0.14
C TRP A 317 -20.75 -2.50 0.97
N LYS A 318 -21.44 -1.55 0.37
CA LYS A 318 -21.92 -0.33 1.01
C LYS A 318 -23.43 -0.22 0.81
N ASN A 319 -24.16 0.04 1.89
CA ASN A 319 -25.59 0.29 1.87
C ASN A 319 -25.89 1.58 2.66
N GLY A 320 -26.10 2.68 1.94
CA GLY A 320 -26.21 4.02 2.53
C GLY A 320 -24.91 4.43 3.25
N SER A 321 -25.02 4.76 4.54
CA SER A 321 -23.87 5.08 5.40
C SER A 321 -23.14 3.84 5.95
N VAL A 322 -23.69 2.64 5.75
CA VAL A 322 -23.15 1.42 6.37
C VAL A 322 -22.27 0.67 5.37
N THR A 323 -21.01 0.46 5.75
CA THR A 323 -20.10 -0.46 5.06
C THR A 323 -20.13 -1.82 5.78
N GLY A 324 -20.26 -2.90 5.00
CA GLY A 324 -20.26 -4.27 5.50
C GLY A 324 -19.28 -5.16 4.73
N GLY A 325 -18.91 -6.29 5.34
CA GLY A 325 -18.04 -7.28 4.69
C GLY A 325 -18.27 -8.71 5.18
N SER A 326 -18.10 -9.69 4.29
CA SER A 326 -18.07 -11.12 4.61
C SER A 326 -16.63 -11.59 4.70
N TYR A 327 -16.36 -12.51 5.63
CA TYR A 327 -15.03 -13.06 5.84
C TYR A 327 -15.11 -14.59 5.93
N LEU A 328 -14.25 -15.25 5.16
CA LEU A 328 -14.16 -16.70 5.07
C LEU A 328 -12.98 -17.22 5.86
N ARG A 329 -13.22 -18.32 6.59
CA ARG A 329 -12.19 -19.01 7.36
C ARG A 329 -11.15 -19.61 6.41
N ALA A 330 -9.87 -19.31 6.65
CA ALA A 330 -8.76 -19.98 5.97
C ALA A 330 -8.74 -21.48 6.32
N ARG A 331 -8.60 -22.34 5.31
CA ARG A 331 -8.41 -23.79 5.50
C ARG A 331 -6.95 -24.10 5.15
N GLY A 332 -6.17 -24.59 6.11
CA GLY A 332 -4.83 -25.07 5.83
C GLY A 332 -4.87 -26.33 4.95
N LYS A 333 -3.84 -26.56 4.13
CA LYS A 333 -3.63 -27.85 3.44
C LYS A 333 -3.37 -29.00 4.43
N ASP A 334 -2.97 -28.70 5.67
CA ASP A 334 -2.65 -29.68 6.73
C ASP A 334 -3.53 -29.55 7.99
N ASP A 335 -4.84 -29.31 7.84
CA ASP A 335 -5.76 -29.62 8.94
C ASP A 335 -5.97 -31.15 8.95
N PHE A 336 -5.17 -31.84 9.78
CA PHE A 336 -5.42 -33.22 10.17
C PHE A 336 -6.92 -33.42 10.40
N LYS A 337 -7.46 -34.47 9.78
CA LYS A 337 -8.82 -34.99 9.97
C LYS A 337 -9.07 -35.28 11.46
N ARG A 338 -9.34 -34.25 12.24
CA ARG A 338 -9.98 -34.33 13.55
C ARG A 338 -11.32 -33.65 13.40
N LYS A 339 -12.35 -34.33 13.88
CA LYS A 339 -13.74 -33.88 13.97
C LYS A 339 -13.80 -32.52 14.69
N VAL A 340 -13.58 -31.43 13.97
CA VAL A 340 -13.98 -30.08 14.41
C VAL A 340 -15.30 -29.82 13.69
N PRO A 341 -16.44 -29.91 14.38
CA PRO A 341 -17.72 -29.74 13.74
C PRO A 341 -17.93 -28.27 13.38
N ARG A 342 -18.43 -28.07 12.15
CA ARG A 342 -19.17 -26.91 11.61
C ARG A 342 -18.33 -25.75 11.06
N ARG A 343 -18.63 -25.40 9.80
CA ARG A 343 -18.07 -24.22 9.09
C ARG A 343 -18.36 -22.99 9.95
N LEU A 344 -17.33 -22.26 10.38
CA LEU A 344 -17.50 -20.95 11.02
C LEU A 344 -17.30 -19.88 9.95
N CYS A 345 -18.18 -18.89 9.95
CA CYS A 345 -18.16 -17.74 9.05
C CYS A 345 -18.28 -16.48 9.91
N SER A 346 -17.64 -15.39 9.48
CA SER A 346 -17.78 -14.10 10.14
C SER A 346 -18.32 -13.06 9.18
N LYS A 347 -19.30 -12.28 9.63
CA LYS A 347 -19.90 -11.17 8.91
C LYS A 347 -19.72 -9.91 9.71
N ILE A 348 -19.07 -8.92 9.13
CA ILE A 348 -19.09 -7.56 9.66
C ILE A 348 -20.35 -6.89 9.11
N SER A 349 -21.34 -6.61 9.96
CA SER A 349 -22.64 -6.06 9.55
C SER A 349 -22.70 -4.54 9.59
N HIS A 350 -21.87 -3.90 10.42
CA HIS A 350 -21.87 -2.46 10.59
C HIS A 350 -20.45 -1.99 10.93
N ALA A 351 -19.91 -1.07 10.15
CA ALA A 351 -18.73 -0.29 10.47
C ALA A 351 -19.12 1.19 10.35
N SER A 352 -19.33 1.86 11.47
CA SER A 352 -19.36 3.32 11.58
C SER A 352 -18.15 3.79 12.40
N ASP A 353 -17.86 5.08 12.39
CA ASP A 353 -16.75 5.71 13.14
C ASP A 353 -16.68 5.27 14.62
N ASP A 354 -17.83 4.92 15.22
CA ASP A 354 -17.97 4.53 16.63
C ASP A 354 -18.34 3.04 16.92
N LEU A 355 -18.61 2.21 15.90
CA LEU A 355 -19.14 0.85 16.11
C LEU A 355 -18.84 -0.13 14.97
N LEU A 356 -18.07 -1.18 15.27
CA LEU A 356 -17.82 -2.32 14.39
C LEU A 356 -18.54 -3.58 14.92
N THR A 357 -19.60 -4.00 14.24
CA THR A 357 -20.33 -5.22 14.62
C THR A 357 -19.79 -6.41 13.87
N LEU A 358 -19.19 -7.36 14.61
CA LEU A 358 -18.72 -8.64 14.10
C LEU A 358 -19.68 -9.75 14.53
N MET A 359 -20.37 -10.37 13.58
CA MET A 359 -21.14 -11.58 13.81
C MET A 359 -20.30 -12.79 13.41
N VAL A 360 -19.97 -13.66 14.36
CA VAL A 360 -19.30 -14.94 14.08
C VAL A 360 -20.33 -16.06 14.27
N GLY A 361 -20.54 -16.91 13.28
CA GLY A 361 -21.59 -17.92 13.33
C GLY A 361 -21.26 -19.20 12.60
N GLN A 362 -22.08 -20.24 12.79
CA GLN A 362 -21.99 -21.48 12.02
C GLN A 362 -22.68 -21.31 10.67
N CYS A 363 -22.00 -21.69 9.60
CA CYS A 363 -22.49 -21.68 8.23
C CYS A 363 -23.33 -22.93 7.97
N GLU A 364 -24.66 -22.80 8.06
CA GLU A 364 -25.63 -23.68 7.41
C GLU A 364 -26.45 -22.86 6.39
N LYS A 365 -26.96 -23.53 5.34
CA LYS A 365 -27.89 -22.90 4.38
C LYS A 365 -29.12 -22.39 5.14
N GLY A 366 -29.17 -21.09 5.45
CA GLY A 366 -30.39 -20.40 5.88
C GLY A 366 -30.51 -20.04 7.36
N VAL A 367 -29.59 -20.42 8.27
CA VAL A 367 -29.65 -19.99 9.68
C VAL A 367 -28.25 -19.72 10.22
N LEU A 368 -27.92 -18.44 10.42
CA LEU A 368 -26.72 -18.02 11.16
C LEU A 368 -26.98 -18.26 12.65
N GLY A 369 -26.33 -19.28 13.22
CA GLY A 369 -26.21 -19.39 14.68
C GLY A 369 -25.43 -18.17 15.20
N LEU A 370 -26.12 -17.28 15.90
CA LEU A 370 -25.67 -15.93 16.23
C LEU A 370 -24.72 -15.94 17.44
N LEU A 371 -23.40 -15.78 17.23
CA LEU A 371 -22.56 -15.14 18.25
C LEU A 371 -22.38 -13.68 17.80
N LEU A 372 -23.27 -12.80 18.27
CA LEU A 372 -23.08 -11.36 18.11
C LEU A 372 -21.94 -10.94 19.03
N ILE A 373 -20.85 -10.46 18.45
CA ILE A 373 -19.81 -9.76 19.19
C ILE A 373 -19.92 -8.29 18.80
N LEU A 374 -20.57 -7.52 19.67
CA LEU A 374 -20.63 -6.07 19.53
C LEU A 374 -19.33 -5.51 20.07
N CYS A 375 -18.46 -5.10 19.16
CA CYS A 375 -17.28 -4.33 19.52
C CYS A 375 -17.56 -2.86 19.16
N SER A 376 -17.87 -2.05 20.17
CA SER A 376 -17.92 -0.59 19.98
C SER A 376 -16.49 -0.06 20.01
N PHE A 377 -16.12 0.70 18.98
CA PHE A 377 -14.79 1.26 18.82
C PHE A 377 -14.96 2.74 18.54
N ARG A 378 -14.42 3.62 19.37
CA ARG A 378 -14.22 5.03 18.98
C ARG A 378 -12.93 5.09 18.16
N GLN A 379 -13.04 5.22 16.84
CA GLN A 379 -11.90 5.66 16.02
C GLN A 379 -11.73 7.17 16.21
N HIS A 380 -10.92 7.57 17.18
CA HIS A 380 -10.35 8.92 17.17
C HIS A 380 -9.26 8.94 16.09
N VAL A 381 -9.65 9.28 14.85
CA VAL A 381 -8.68 9.85 13.92
C VAL A 381 -8.24 11.16 14.57
N ALA A 382 -7.01 11.21 15.08
CA ALA A 382 -6.45 12.45 15.57
C ALA A 382 -6.41 13.42 14.38
N SER A 383 -7.41 14.31 14.27
CA SER A 383 -7.23 15.55 13.53
C SER A 383 -6.07 16.27 14.23
N SER A 384 -5.00 16.52 13.48
CA SER A 384 -3.80 17.18 13.97
C SER A 384 -4.19 18.43 14.78
N VAL A 385 -3.72 18.46 16.02
CA VAL A 385 -3.83 19.58 16.93
C VAL A 385 -3.09 20.78 16.34
N ASP A 386 -3.72 21.95 16.38
CA ASP A 386 -3.12 23.26 16.10
C ASP A 386 -1.73 23.37 16.73
N SER A 387 -0.71 23.57 15.90
CA SER A 387 0.59 24.06 16.37
C SER A 387 0.66 25.57 16.18
N HIS A 388 0.01 26.32 17.09
CA HIS A 388 0.50 27.63 17.47
C HIS A 388 1.54 27.44 18.58
N LEU A 389 2.81 27.66 18.23
CA LEU A 389 3.86 28.09 19.15
C LEU A 389 4.81 29.01 18.41
#